data_AF-A0A7C1IPQ9-F1
#
_entry.id   AF-A0A7C1IPQ9-F1
#
_cell.length_a   1.000
_cell.length_b   1.000
_cell.length_c   1.000
_cell.angle_alpha   90.00
_cell.angle_beta   90.00
_cell.angle_gamma   90.00
#
_symmetry.space_group_name_H-M   'P 1'
#
loop_
_entity.id
_entity.type
_entity.pdbx_description
1 polymer ?
#
loop_
_entity_poly.entity_id
_entity_poly.type
_entity_poly.pdbx_seq_one_letter_code
_entity_poly.pdbx_strand_id
1 'polypeptide(L)'
;MTSRYWIRVPYIALSSGEGIDSLIDFCRASRAHGVLLFTANVDTEPGLLDVDDVQKRTTRLKSVVPLFRDAGLDVHINVHSTLGHGSPTINTVDRLGFQPMIDHLGQVSDTA
;
A
#
# COMPACT_ATOMS: atom_id res chain seq x y z
N MET A 1 28.03 5.41 9.32
CA MET A 1 26.80 5.04 8.58
C MET A 1 25.86 6.22 8.62
N THR A 2 25.48 6.77 7.46
CA THR A 2 24.42 7.78 7.39
C THR A 2 23.07 7.06 7.43
N SER A 3 22.22 7.40 8.39
CA SER A 3 20.86 6.84 8.46
C SER A 3 20.06 7.37 7.28
N ARG A 4 19.52 6.48 6.45
CA ARG A 4 18.58 6.85 5.40
C ARG A 4 17.16 6.85 5.97
N TYR A 5 16.34 7.79 5.52
CA TYR A 5 14.99 8.03 6.02
C TYR A 5 14.02 8.14 4.84
N TRP A 6 12.89 7.43 4.92
CA TRP A 6 11.85 7.43 3.89
C TRP A 6 10.50 7.84 4.49
N ILE A 7 9.74 8.61 3.73
CA ILE A 7 8.37 8.99 4.10
C ILE A 7 7.39 7.96 3.55
N ARG A 8 6.50 7.45 4.42
CA ARG A 8 5.42 6.55 4.01
C ARG A 8 4.28 7.36 3.41
N VAL A 9 3.83 7.00 2.21
CA VAL A 9 2.79 7.72 1.48
C VAL A 9 1.71 6.72 1.03
N PRO A 10 0.50 6.77 1.60
CA PRO A 10 -0.59 5.90 1.18
C PRO A 10 -1.21 6.36 -0.15
N TYR A 11 -1.79 5.41 -0.88
CA TYR A 11 -2.45 5.63 -2.17
C TYR A 11 -3.42 6.80 -2.16
N ILE A 12 -4.20 6.96 -1.08
CA ILE A 12 -5.19 8.03 -0.96
C ILE A 12 -4.58 9.43 -1.19
N ALA A 13 -3.35 9.66 -0.71
CA ALA A 13 -2.63 10.93 -0.87
C ALA A 13 -2.13 11.19 -2.30
N LEU A 14 -2.17 10.17 -3.17
CA LEU A 14 -1.66 10.22 -4.56
C LEU A 14 -2.76 9.95 -5.59
N SER A 15 -3.99 9.70 -5.13
CA SER A 15 -5.11 9.25 -5.94
C SER A 15 -5.56 10.32 -6.95
N SER A 16 -5.71 11.57 -6.52
CA SER A 16 -6.09 12.71 -7.38
C SER A 16 -4.90 13.36 -8.11
N GLY A 17 -3.67 13.14 -7.63
CA GLY A 17 -2.46 13.81 -8.13
C GLY A 17 -2.25 15.23 -7.59
N GLU A 18 -3.26 15.81 -6.96
CA GLU A 18 -3.12 17.06 -6.20
C GLU A 18 -2.19 16.84 -5.01
N GLY A 19 -1.31 17.80 -4.74
CA GLY A 19 -0.40 17.75 -3.59
C GLY A 19 0.88 16.95 -3.77
N ILE A 20 1.15 16.35 -4.95
CA ILE A 20 2.42 15.67 -5.22
C ILE A 20 3.61 16.63 -5.09
N ASP A 21 3.51 17.84 -5.66
CA ASP A 21 4.57 18.84 -5.56
C ASP A 21 4.81 19.26 -4.11
N SER A 22 3.73 19.47 -3.35
CA SER A 22 3.82 19.78 -1.91
C SER A 22 4.46 18.65 -1.11
N LEU A 23 4.20 17.39 -1.48
CA LEU A 23 4.82 16.23 -0.86
C LEU A 23 6.33 16.14 -1.21
N ILE A 24 6.71 16.46 -2.45
CA ILE A 24 8.11 16.55 -2.87
C ILE A 24 8.83 17.64 -2.08
N ASP A 25 8.22 18.81 -1.95
CA ASP A 25 8.77 19.93 -1.17
C ASP A 25 8.92 19.56 0.30
N PHE A 26 7.93 18.85 0.87
CA PHE A 26 8.03 18.31 2.21
C PHE A 26 9.20 17.31 2.35
N CYS A 27 9.37 16.38 1.39
CA CYS A 27 10.49 15.44 1.40
C CYS A 27 11.85 16.15 1.38
N ARG A 28 11.98 17.23 0.59
CA ARG A 28 13.18 18.06 0.55
C ARG A 28 13.43 18.77 1.87
N ALA A 29 12.41 19.42 2.42
CA ALA A 29 12.50 20.13 3.69
C ALA A 29 12.86 19.18 4.84
N SER A 30 12.32 17.96 4.84
CA SER A 30 12.61 16.94 5.83
C SER A 30 13.93 16.19 5.59
N ARG A 31 14.65 16.48 4.50
CA ARG A 31 15.85 15.74 4.07
C ARG A 31 15.61 14.24 3.96
N ALA A 32 14.43 13.85 3.50
CA ALA A 32 14.13 12.46 3.20
C ALA A 32 14.98 12.00 2.03
N HIS A 33 15.40 10.74 2.09
CA HIS A 33 16.15 10.09 1.02
C HIS A 33 15.19 9.54 -0.04
N GLY A 34 13.93 9.31 0.33
CA GLY A 34 12.93 8.78 -0.57
C GLY A 34 11.54 8.66 0.02
N VAL A 35 10.67 8.03 -0.76
CA VAL A 35 9.30 7.72 -0.37
C VAL A 35 9.02 6.22 -0.48
N LEU A 36 8.19 5.71 0.42
CA LEU A 36 7.64 4.37 0.40
C LEU A 36 6.14 4.47 0.13
N LEU A 37 5.73 4.09 -1.06
CA LEU A 37 4.36 4.20 -1.55
C LEU A 37 3.56 2.96 -1.16
N PHE A 38 2.37 3.14 -0.57
CA PHE A 38 1.52 2.02 -0.13
C PHE A 38 0.21 1.98 -0.92
N THR A 39 -0.24 0.78 -1.28
CA THR A 39 -1.56 0.58 -1.90
C THR A 39 -2.74 0.86 -0.96
N ALA A 40 -2.52 0.85 0.35
CA ALA A 40 -3.53 1.16 1.36
C ALA A 40 -2.91 1.78 2.62
N ASN A 41 -3.68 2.60 3.32
CA ASN A 41 -3.46 2.97 4.71
C ASN A 41 -4.26 2.06 5.65
N VAL A 42 -3.57 1.33 6.52
CA VAL A 42 -4.22 0.41 7.48
C VAL A 42 -5.10 1.11 8.51
N ASP A 43 -4.88 2.41 8.74
CA ASP A 43 -5.62 3.17 9.76
C ASP A 43 -6.94 3.75 9.20
N THR A 44 -7.03 3.95 7.89
CA THR A 44 -8.13 4.72 7.26
C THR A 44 -8.77 4.03 6.06
N GLU A 45 -8.21 2.93 5.57
CA GLU A 45 -8.70 2.18 4.42
C GLU A 45 -8.96 0.72 4.81
N PRO A 46 -9.79 -0.01 4.03
CA PRO A 46 -10.03 -1.42 4.27
C PRO A 46 -8.72 -2.20 4.38
N GLY A 47 -8.59 -3.00 5.45
CA GLY A 47 -7.42 -3.84 5.70
C GLY A 47 -7.28 -5.01 4.73
N LEU A 48 -8.20 -5.16 3.76
CA LEU A 48 -8.17 -6.10 2.66
C LEU A 48 -8.65 -5.37 1.40
N LEU A 49 -7.85 -5.43 0.33
CA LEU A 49 -8.22 -4.96 -1.00
C LEU A 49 -8.46 -6.15 -1.91
N ASP A 50 -9.43 -6.07 -2.81
CA ASP A 50 -9.55 -7.05 -3.89
C ASP A 50 -8.39 -6.90 -4.90
N VAL A 51 -8.23 -7.91 -5.75
CA VAL A 51 -7.12 -7.96 -6.73
C VAL A 51 -7.19 -6.80 -7.72
N ASP A 52 -8.40 -6.39 -8.14
CA ASP A 52 -8.60 -5.34 -9.12
C ASP A 52 -8.20 -3.97 -8.54
N ASP A 53 -8.54 -3.70 -7.28
CA ASP A 53 -8.11 -2.53 -6.55
C ASP A 53 -6.60 -2.52 -6.33
N VAL A 54 -5.99 -3.64 -5.95
CA VAL A 54 -4.53 -3.74 -5.83
C VAL A 54 -3.86 -3.40 -7.16
N GLN A 55 -4.36 -3.93 -8.27
CA GLN A 55 -3.83 -3.66 -9.62
C GLN A 55 -4.01 -2.19 -10.01
N LYS A 56 -5.21 -1.62 -9.83
CA LYS A 56 -5.53 -0.22 -10.13
C LYS A 56 -4.64 0.73 -9.34
N ARG A 57 -4.54 0.53 -8.03
CA ARG A 57 -3.73 1.37 -7.13
C ARG A 57 -2.25 1.23 -7.44
N THR A 58 -1.75 0.02 -7.66
CA THR A 58 -0.34 -0.20 -8.04
C THR A 58 -0.01 0.49 -9.35
N THR A 59 -0.91 0.44 -10.34
CA THR A 59 -0.73 1.15 -11.62
C THR A 59 -0.64 2.65 -11.42
N ARG A 60 -1.51 3.22 -10.59
CA ARG A 60 -1.43 4.65 -10.23
C ARG A 60 -0.14 5.00 -9.49
N LEU A 61 0.29 4.19 -8.53
CA LEU A 61 1.55 4.43 -7.82
C LEU A 61 2.74 4.38 -8.77
N LYS A 62 2.78 3.42 -9.71
CA LYS A 62 3.80 3.36 -10.76
C LYS A 62 3.81 4.62 -11.63
N SER A 63 2.64 5.20 -11.94
CA SER A 63 2.59 6.40 -12.78
C SER A 63 3.19 7.64 -12.13
N VAL A 64 3.25 7.71 -10.80
CA VAL A 64 3.81 8.86 -10.07
C VAL A 64 5.29 8.67 -9.69
N VAL A 65 5.84 7.47 -9.84
CA VAL A 65 7.27 7.19 -9.56
C VAL A 65 8.21 8.16 -10.28
N PRO A 66 8.04 8.48 -11.58
CA PRO A 66 8.94 9.41 -12.27
C PRO A 66 9.03 10.77 -11.60
N LEU A 67 7.90 11.31 -11.10
CA LEU A 67 7.84 12.64 -10.49
C LEU A 67 8.76 12.75 -9.25
N PHE A 68 8.78 11.72 -8.40
CA PHE A 68 9.68 11.68 -7.25
C PHE A 68 11.14 11.44 -7.65
N ARG A 69 11.39 10.60 -8.65
CA ARG A 69 12.76 10.30 -9.13
C ARG A 69 13.40 11.51 -9.78
N ASP A 70 12.64 12.26 -10.59
CA ASP A 70 13.09 13.50 -11.21
C ASP A 70 13.41 14.58 -10.15
N ALA A 71 12.78 14.50 -8.98
CA ALA A 71 13.10 15.32 -7.82
C ALA A 71 14.30 14.82 -6.99
N GLY A 72 14.96 13.73 -7.40
CA GLY A 72 16.15 13.15 -6.75
C GLY A 72 15.84 12.22 -5.57
N LEU A 73 14.62 11.70 -5.45
CA LEU A 73 14.20 10.82 -4.36
C LEU A 73 14.24 9.34 -4.76
N ASP A 74 14.67 8.48 -3.85
CA ASP A 74 14.50 7.03 -3.96
C ASP A 74 13.00 6.69 -3.82
N VAL A 75 12.50 5.71 -4.60
CA VAL A 75 11.08 5.34 -4.58
C VAL A 75 10.92 3.83 -4.48
N HIS A 76 10.18 3.39 -3.48
CA HIS A 76 9.78 2.00 -3.28
C HIS A 76 8.26 1.91 -3.25
N ILE A 77 7.70 0.87 -3.87
CA ILE A 77 6.26 0.57 -3.77
C ILE A 77 6.10 -0.65 -2.89
N ASN A 78 5.45 -0.46 -1.75
CA ASN A 78 4.94 -1.54 -0.93
C ASN A 78 3.53 -1.87 -1.39
N VAL A 79 3.41 -2.96 -2.16
CA VAL A 79 2.11 -3.56 -2.43
C VAL A 79 1.70 -4.25 -1.14
N HIS A 80 0.90 -3.54 -0.33
CA HIS A 80 0.30 -4.12 0.85
C HIS A 80 -0.84 -5.03 0.35
N SER A 81 -0.46 -6.20 -0.18
CA SER A 81 -1.38 -7.32 -0.35
C SER A 81 -1.49 -7.95 1.03
N THR A 82 -2.42 -7.45 1.82
CA THR A 82 -2.88 -8.17 2.99
C THR A 82 -3.55 -9.44 2.48
N LEU A 83 -2.79 -10.51 2.29
CA LEU A 83 -3.31 -11.87 2.41
C LEU A 83 -3.63 -12.17 3.90
N GLY A 84 -4.17 -11.18 4.63
CA GLY A 84 -4.40 -11.19 6.07
C GLY A 84 -3.56 -10.18 6.87
N HIS A 85 -4.13 -9.03 7.17
CA HIS A 85 -3.97 -8.41 8.50
C HIS A 85 -5.32 -8.51 9.25
N GLY A 86 -6.02 -9.62 9.05
CA GLY A 86 -7.20 -9.96 9.82
C GLY A 86 -6.75 -10.56 11.14
N SER A 87 -7.07 -9.92 12.26
CA SER A 87 -7.19 -10.66 13.51
C SER A 87 -8.17 -11.82 13.24
N PRO A 88 -7.88 -13.06 13.65
CA PRO A 88 -8.74 -14.23 13.42
C PRO A 88 -10.15 -14.12 14.05
N THR A 89 -10.48 -12.97 14.63
CA THR A 89 -11.75 -12.64 15.27
C THR A 89 -12.72 -11.85 14.38
N ILE A 90 -12.32 -11.39 13.18
CA ILE A 90 -13.25 -10.71 12.26
C ILE A 90 -14.00 -11.78 11.44
N ASN A 91 -15.01 -12.37 12.08
CA ASN A 91 -15.88 -13.44 11.56
C ASN A 91 -16.91 -12.98 10.51
N THR A 92 -16.65 -11.92 9.75
CA THR A 92 -17.59 -11.42 8.74
C THR A 92 -16.88 -10.90 7.49
N VAL A 93 -15.77 -11.52 7.10
CA VAL A 93 -15.20 -11.24 5.77
C VAL A 93 -16.04 -12.00 4.76
N ASP A 94 -16.87 -11.24 4.03
CA ASP A 94 -17.54 -11.70 2.83
C ASP A 94 -16.58 -12.54 1.98
N ARG A 95 -17.07 -13.69 1.54
CA ARG A 95 -16.35 -14.73 0.79
C ARG A 95 -15.48 -14.14 -0.32
N LEU A 96 -14.21 -13.88 -0.02
CA LEU A 96 -13.20 -13.64 -1.04
C LEU A 96 -12.93 -14.99 -1.70
N GLY A 97 -13.59 -15.26 -2.84
CA GLY A 97 -13.57 -16.55 -3.55
C GLY A 97 -12.19 -17.00 -4.08
N PHE A 98 -11.13 -16.26 -3.76
CA PHE A 98 -9.75 -16.58 -4.12
C PHE A 98 -8.87 -16.89 -2.90
N GLN A 99 -9.38 -16.76 -1.67
CA GLN A 99 -8.62 -17.04 -0.46
C GLN A 99 -9.18 -18.27 0.26
N PRO A 100 -8.55 -19.45 0.12
CA PRO A 100 -8.86 -20.57 1.00
C PRO A 100 -8.65 -20.14 2.46
N MET A 101 -9.67 -20.28 3.29
CA MET A 101 -9.49 -20.14 4.73
C MET A 101 -8.82 -21.40 5.26
N ILE A 102 -7.72 -21.25 5.99
CA ILE A 102 -7.05 -22.37 6.66
C ILE A 102 -7.34 -22.22 8.15
N ASP A 103 -7.99 -23.21 8.76
CA ASP A 103 -8.23 -23.19 10.20
C ASP A 103 -6.94 -23.46 11.00
N HIS A 104 -7.03 -23.34 12.33
CA HIS A 104 -5.90 -23.59 13.24
C HIS A 104 -5.41 -25.05 13.25
N LEU A 105 -6.10 -25.96 12.56
CA LEU A 105 -5.77 -27.37 12.38
C LEU A 105 -5.23 -27.66 10.96
N GLY A 106 -5.11 -26.64 10.11
CA GLY A 106 -4.62 -26.78 8.74
C GLY A 106 -5.70 -27.20 7.73
N GLN A 107 -6.99 -27.20 8.09
CA GLN A 107 -8.08 -27.53 7.17
C GLN A 107 -8.40 -26.36 6.25
N VAL A 108 -8.47 -26.64 4.95
CA VAL A 108 -8.79 -25.66 3.91
C VAL A 108 -10.30 -25.62 3.70
N SER A 109 -10.91 -24.43 3.71
CA SER A 109 -12.30 -24.26 3.29
C SER A 109 -12.40 -24.47 1.77
N ASP A 110 -13.03 -25.55 1.33
CA ASP A 110 -13.36 -25.75 -0.08
C ASP A 110 -14.35 -24.66 -0.52
N THR A 111 -13.89 -23.77 -1.40
CA THR A 111 -14.76 -22.82 -2.10
C THR A 111 -15.51 -23.58 -3.19
N ALA A 112 -16.74 -24.02 -2.89
CA ALA A 112 -17.73 -24.37 -3.90
C ALA A 112 -18.29 -23.11 -4.56
#